data_AF-A0A497ZVW9-F1
#
_entry.id   AF-A0A497ZVW9-F1
#
_cell.length_a   1.000
_cell.length_b   1.000
_cell.length_c   1.000
_cell.angle_alpha   90.00
_cell.angle_beta   90.00
_cell.angle_gamma   90.00
#
_symmetry.space_group_name_H-M   'P 1'
#
loop_
_entity.id
_entity.type
_entity.pdbx_description
1 polymer ?
#
loop_
_entity_poly.entity_id
_entity_poly.type
_entity_poly.pdbx_seq_one_letter_code
_entity_poly.pdbx_strand_id
1 'polypeptide(L)'
;MLELLGTPPERIESNFGDFSVDRIAKAGDITSKISLSDGQEWTAVSKSDLLAASWTEDDRHEHMYVTKTSTTELTVTLFTQPLRYVDYAKANNGRRTFSGKCEQEF
;
A
#
# COMPACT_ATOMS: atom_id res chain seq x y z
N MET A 1 5.62 19.39 11.71
CA MET A 1 4.34 18.84 12.20
C MET A 1 3.34 18.84 11.06
N LEU A 2 2.77 17.68 10.70
CA LEU A 2 1.50 17.63 9.95
C LEU A 2 0.43 17.96 10.98
N GLU A 3 0.17 19.25 11.19
CA GLU A 3 -1.10 19.65 11.78
C GLU A 3 -2.15 19.32 10.72
N LEU A 4 -2.79 18.17 10.89
CA LEU A 4 -4.17 18.06 10.44
C LEU A 4 -4.91 19.08 11.30
N LEU A 5 -5.02 20.32 10.81
CA LEU A 5 -5.80 21.36 11.46
C LEU A 5 -7.25 20.88 11.41
N GLY A 6 -7.68 20.17 12.46
CA GLY A 6 -9.02 19.58 12.57
C GLY A 6 -9.03 18.05 12.70
N THR A 7 -10.22 17.48 12.53
CA THR A 7 -10.46 16.05 12.60
C THR A 7 -9.65 15.32 11.53
N PRO A 8 -9.03 14.16 11.85
CA PRO A 8 -8.39 13.30 10.85
C PRO A 8 -9.30 13.07 9.63
N PRO A 9 -8.79 13.19 8.39
CA PRO A 9 -9.61 13.01 7.21
C PRO A 9 -10.03 11.55 7.09
N GLU A 10 -11.28 11.33 6.68
CA GLU A 10 -11.81 10.00 6.38
C GLU A 10 -11.54 9.58 4.92
N ARG A 11 -11.28 10.56 4.04
CA ARG A 11 -11.11 10.36 2.60
C ARG A 11 -9.97 11.21 2.05
N ILE A 12 -9.29 10.71 1.02
CA ILE A 12 -8.35 11.46 0.18
C ILE A 12 -8.86 11.45 -1.25
N GLU A 13 -9.01 12.62 -1.83
CA GLU A 13 -9.29 12.81 -3.25
C GLU A 13 -8.00 13.24 -3.94
N SER A 14 -7.63 12.54 -4.99
CA SER A 14 -6.38 12.79 -5.72
C SER A 14 -6.53 12.50 -7.20
N ASN A 15 -5.52 12.88 -7.99
CA ASN A 15 -5.46 12.53 -9.41
C ASN A 15 -5.37 11.01 -9.66
N PHE A 16 -5.12 10.21 -8.61
CA PHE A 16 -5.07 8.75 -8.67
C PHE A 16 -6.39 8.08 -8.28
N GLY A 17 -7.40 8.87 -7.90
CA GLY A 17 -8.69 8.39 -7.44
C GLY A 17 -9.00 8.82 -6.01
N ASP A 18 -10.08 8.22 -5.50
CA ASP A 18 -10.65 8.51 -4.21
C ASP A 18 -10.38 7.36 -3.23
N PHE A 19 -9.60 7.65 -2.19
CA PHE A 19 -9.12 6.65 -1.23
C PHE A 19 -9.79 6.85 0.12
N SER A 20 -10.15 5.74 0.77
CA SER A 20 -10.58 5.73 2.17
C SER A 20 -9.36 5.68 3.07
N VAL A 21 -9.33 6.51 4.10
CA VAL A 21 -8.20 6.55 5.04
C VAL A 21 -8.26 5.34 5.98
N ASP A 22 -7.25 4.48 5.92
CA ASP A 22 -7.16 3.28 6.77
C ASP A 22 -6.46 3.59 8.09
N ARG A 23 -5.44 4.46 8.04
CA ARG A 23 -4.58 4.75 9.19
C ARG A 23 -3.88 6.09 9.07
N ILE A 24 -3.72 6.75 10.21
CA ILE A 24 -2.79 7.87 10.37
C ILE A 24 -1.84 7.52 11.52
N ALA A 25 -0.54 7.78 11.32
CA ALA A 25 0.50 7.57 12.30
C ALA A 25 1.40 8.82 12.35
N LYS A 26 1.80 9.23 13.54
CA LYS A 26 2.77 10.31 13.73
C LYS A 26 4.20 9.79 13.60
N ALA A 27 5.13 10.69 13.34
CA ALA A 27 6.55 10.38 13.46
C ALA A 27 6.85 9.82 14.87
N GLY A 28 7.48 8.64 14.93
CA GLY A 28 7.75 7.91 16.16
C GLY A 28 6.71 6.83 16.50
N ASP A 29 5.55 6.82 15.84
CA ASP A 29 4.54 5.79 16.09
C ASP A 29 4.91 4.46 15.43
N ILE A 30 4.52 3.37 16.10
CA ILE A 30 4.61 2.02 15.57
C ILE A 30 3.58 1.85 14.45
N THR A 31 4.05 1.57 13.24
CA THR A 31 3.21 1.36 12.06
C THR A 31 3.01 -0.11 11.73
N SER A 32 3.91 -1.00 12.15
CA SER A 32 3.71 -2.43 11.93
C SER A 32 4.48 -3.26 12.94
N LYS A 33 3.95 -4.46 13.20
CA LYS A 33 4.68 -5.54 13.86
C LYS A 33 4.89 -6.63 12.82
N ILE A 34 6.14 -7.04 12.65
CA ILE A 34 6.56 -7.98 11.62
C ILE A 34 7.15 -9.18 12.33
N SER A 35 6.43 -10.30 12.29
CA SER A 35 6.94 -11.58 12.76
C SER A 35 7.77 -12.24 11.67
N LEU A 36 9.02 -12.57 11.98
CA LEU A 36 9.94 -13.25 11.07
C LEU A 36 9.82 -14.77 11.20
N SER A 37 10.23 -15.48 10.15
CA SER A 37 10.14 -16.94 10.09
C SER A 37 11.00 -17.67 11.13
N ASP A 38 12.01 -17.00 11.68
CA ASP A 38 12.88 -17.52 12.74
C ASP A 38 12.33 -17.24 14.16
N GLY A 39 11.12 -16.69 14.25
CA GLY A 39 10.43 -16.39 15.51
C GLY A 39 10.79 -15.03 16.12
N GLN A 40 11.65 -14.22 15.48
CA GLN A 40 11.89 -12.85 15.91
C GLN A 40 10.72 -11.93 15.57
N GLU A 41 10.53 -10.88 16.36
CA GLU A 41 9.56 -9.82 16.07
C GLU A 41 10.27 -8.50 15.84
N TRP A 42 9.98 -7.86 14.71
CA TRP A 42 10.44 -6.52 14.38
C TRP A 42 9.29 -5.53 14.49
N THR A 43 9.62 -4.32 14.91
CA THR A 43 8.66 -3.22 14.97
C THR A 43 9.06 -2.16 13.95
N ALA A 44 8.18 -1.88 13.00
CA ALA A 44 8.35 -0.77 12.08
C ALA A 44 7.84 0.51 12.75
N VAL A 45 8.70 1.52 12.80
CA VAL A 45 8.40 2.84 13.37
C VAL A 45 8.51 3.87 12.26
N SER A 46 7.51 4.74 12.11
CA SER A 46 7.55 5.78 11.10
C SER A 46 8.53 6.89 11.50
N LYS A 47 9.39 7.32 10.58
CA LYS A 47 10.26 8.49 10.79
C LYS A 47 9.55 9.82 10.52
N SER A 48 8.42 9.77 9.83
CA SER A 48 7.62 10.93 9.41
C SER A 48 6.15 10.70 9.74
N ASP A 49 5.35 11.76 9.73
CA ASP A 49 3.89 11.60 9.75
C ASP A 49 3.47 10.83 8.49
N LEU A 50 2.69 9.76 8.69
CA LEU A 50 2.23 8.82 7.68
C LEU A 50 0.70 8.80 7.66
N LEU A 51 0.13 8.85 6.47
CA LEU A 51 -1.26 8.52 6.20
C LEU A 51 -1.28 7.36 5.21
N ALA A 52 -1.94 6.26 5.59
CA ALA A 52 -2.22 5.13 4.72
C ALA A 52 -3.70 5.12 4.36
N ALA A 53 -4.00 4.99 3.07
CA ALA A 53 -5.33 4.94 2.53
C ALA A 53 -5.41 3.86 1.46
N SER A 54 -6.60 3.33 1.23
CA SER A 54 -6.80 2.32 0.20
C SER A 54 -8.13 2.50 -0.51
N TRP A 55 -8.22 1.88 -1.67
CA TRP A 55 -9.48 1.67 -2.35
C TRP A 55 -9.45 0.33 -3.08
N THR A 56 -10.64 -0.19 -3.33
CA THR A 56 -10.82 -1.45 -4.07
C THR A 56 -11.81 -1.21 -5.18
N GLU A 57 -11.43 -1.57 -6.39
CA GLU A 57 -12.31 -1.58 -7.55
C GLU A 57 -12.07 -2.86 -8.35
N ASP A 58 -13.15 -3.56 -8.66
CA ASP A 58 -13.17 -4.81 -9.42
C ASP A 58 -12.13 -5.84 -8.96
N ASP A 59 -11.03 -5.97 -9.70
CA ASP A 59 -9.96 -6.94 -9.50
C ASP A 59 -8.65 -6.31 -8.99
N ARG A 60 -8.73 -5.09 -8.46
CA ARG A 60 -7.56 -4.33 -8.02
C ARG A 60 -7.80 -3.68 -6.66
N HIS A 61 -6.83 -3.85 -5.79
CA HIS A 61 -6.72 -3.10 -4.54
C HIS A 61 -5.54 -2.16 -4.65
N GLU A 62 -5.73 -0.87 -4.42
CA GLU A 62 -4.61 0.08 -4.39
C GLU A 62 -4.47 0.70 -3.01
N HIS A 63 -3.21 0.81 -2.59
CA HIS A 63 -2.81 1.48 -1.38
C HIS A 63 -2.09 2.78 -1.74
N MET A 64 -2.42 3.83 -1.02
CA MET A 64 -1.72 5.10 -1.02
C MET A 64 -1.07 5.32 0.34
N TYR A 65 0.23 5.57 0.33
CA TYR A 65 0.99 5.99 1.49
C TYR A 65 1.47 7.42 1.28
N VAL A 66 0.98 8.34 2.09
CA VAL A 66 1.39 9.75 2.08
C VAL A 66 2.30 9.99 3.27
N THR A 67 3.52 10.43 3.01
CA THR A 67 4.48 10.81 4.04
C THR A 67 4.84 12.28 3.90
N LYS A 68 4.84 13.02 5.01
CA LYS A 68 5.29 14.40 5.00
C LYS A 68 6.80 14.49 5.19
N THR A 69 7.48 15.00 4.18
CA THR A 69 8.95 15.14 4.16
C THR A 69 9.39 16.55 4.58
N SER A 70 8.57 17.58 4.35
CA SER A 70 8.82 18.95 4.82
C SER A 70 7.51 19.69 5.12
N THR A 71 7.54 20.99 5.44
CA THR A 71 6.32 21.78 5.66
C THR A 71 5.48 21.95 4.41
N THR A 72 6.12 21.90 3.23
CA THR A 72 5.50 22.17 1.92
C THR A 72 5.51 20.96 1.00
N GLU A 73 6.17 19.87 1.37
CA GLU A 73 6.33 18.69 0.51
C GLU A 73 5.76 17.43 1.16
N LEU A 74 5.11 16.64 0.32
CA LEU A 74 4.60 15.31 0.63
C LEU A 74 5.16 14.33 -0.40
N THR A 75 5.57 13.16 0.06
CA THR A 75 5.87 12.02 -0.80
C THR A 75 4.68 11.08 -0.78
N VAL A 76 4.19 10.74 -1.97
CA VAL A 76 3.10 9.79 -2.15
C VAL A 76 3.65 8.53 -2.81
N THR A 77 3.45 7.39 -2.17
CA THR A 77 3.75 6.07 -2.73
C THR A 77 2.44 5.36 -3.02
N LEU A 78 2.27 4.91 -4.26
CA LEU A 78 1.14 4.08 -4.67
C LEU A 78 1.60 2.64 -4.82
N PHE A 79 0.84 1.71 -4.26
CA PHE A 79 1.05 0.29 -4.43
C PHE A 79 -0.23 -0.38 -4.90
N THR A 80 -0.17 -1.02 -6.07
CA THR A 80 -1.30 -1.72 -6.66
C THR A 80 -1.15 -3.22 -6.46
N GLN A 81 -2.11 -3.83 -5.76
CA GLN A 81 -2.23 -5.26 -5.59
C GLN A 81 -3.35 -5.81 -6.50
N PRO A 82 -3.03 -6.67 -7.47
CA PRO A 82 -4.05 -7.40 -8.22
C PRO A 82 -4.73 -8.43 -7.30
N LEU A 83 -6.06 -8.47 -7.31
CA LEU A 83 -6.89 -9.38 -6.49
C LEU A 83 -7.21 -10.71 -7.17
N ARG A 84 -6.95 -10.87 -8.47
CA ARG A 84 -7.12 -12.16 -9.17
C ARG A 84 -6.05 -13.16 -8.75
N TYR A 85 -6.38 -13.98 -7.76
CA TYR A 85 -5.82 -15.31 -7.59
C TYR A 85 -6.25 -16.15 -8.80
N VAL A 86 -5.35 -16.37 -9.75
CA VAL A 86 -5.58 -17.45 -10.72
C VAL A 86 -5.22 -18.75 -10.02
N ASP A 87 -6.23 -19.54 -9.70
CA ASP A 87 -6.16 -20.92 -9.21
C ASP A 87 -5.52 -21.83 -10.29
N TYR A 88 -4.22 -21.69 -10.53
CA TYR A 88 -3.49 -22.51 -11.50
C TYR A 88 -3.16 -23.93 -10.99
N ALA A 89 -3.52 -24.27 -9.76
CA ALA A 89 -3.17 -25.55 -9.16
C ALA A 89 -4.08 -26.74 -9.57
N LYS A 90 -5.22 -26.50 -10.23
CA LYS A 90 -6.17 -27.58 -10.60
C LYS A 90 -6.20 -27.95 -12.08
N ALA A 91 -5.51 -27.22 -12.95
CA ALA A 91 -5.49 -27.51 -14.38
C ALA A 91 -4.06 -27.61 -14.91
N ASN A 92 -3.55 -28.84 -14.95
CA ASN A 92 -2.40 -29.30 -15.75
C ASN A 92 -1.01 -28.73 -15.43
N ASN A 93 -0.16 -29.57 -14.83
CA ASN A 93 1.31 -29.61 -14.92
C ASN A 93 1.96 -28.34 -15.51
N GLY A 94 2.17 -27.37 -14.63
CA GLY A 94 2.54 -25.99 -14.96
C GLY A 94 3.83 -25.87 -15.76
N ARG A 95 3.69 -25.56 -17.06
CA ARG A 95 4.65 -24.73 -17.79
C ARG A 95 4.15 -23.30 -17.68
N ARG A 96 4.97 -22.42 -17.11
CA ARG A 96 4.64 -21.00 -16.90
C ARG A 96 4.43 -20.32 -18.25
N THR A 97 3.22 -19.85 -18.51
CA THR A 97 2.95 -18.89 -19.60
C THR A 97 2.26 -17.69 -18.97
N PHE A 98 3.01 -16.59 -18.86
CA PHE A 98 2.46 -15.28 -18.53
C PHE A 98 1.74 -14.75 -19.77
N SER A 99 0.42 -14.61 -19.73
CA SER A 99 -0.34 -13.93 -20.78
C SER A 99 -0.67 -12.50 -20.32
N GLY A 100 0.31 -11.61 -20.46
CA GLY A 100 0.09 -10.18 -20.67
C GLY A 100 0.44 -9.84 -22.11
N LYS A 101 0.37 -8.56 -22.52
CA LYS A 101 1.05 -8.10 -23.75
C LYS A 101 2.57 -8.18 -23.51
N CYS A 102 3.11 -9.39 -23.50
CA CYS A 102 4.50 -9.71 -23.20
C CYS A 102 5.18 -10.11 -24.51
N GLU A 103 5.64 -9.12 -25.27
CA GLU A 103 6.77 -9.31 -26.18
C GLU A 103 8.06 -9.27 -25.33
N GLN A 104 8.38 -10.36 -24.66
CA GLN A 104 9.77 -10.66 -24.28
C GLN A 104 9.88 -12.13 -23.86
N GLU A 105 10.45 -12.92 -24.77
CA GLU A 105 10.92 -14.28 -24.52
C GLU A 105 12.27 -14.21 -23.78
N PHE A 106 12.41 -15.00 -22.72
CA PHE A 106 13.70 -15.43 -22.17
C PHE A 106 13.78 -16.96 -22.27
#